data_AF-A0A7S1E0P8-F1
#
_entry.id   AF-A0A7S1E0P8-F1
#
_cell.length_a   1.000
_cell.length_b   1.000
_cell.length_c   1.000
_cell.angle_alpha   90.00
_cell.angle_beta   90.00
_cell.angle_gamma   90.00
#
_symmetry.space_group_name_H-M   'P 1'
#
loop_
_entity.id
_entity.type
_entity.pdbx_description
1 polymer ?
#
loop_
_entity_poly.entity_id
_entity_poly.type
_entity_poly.pdbx_seq_one_letter_code
_entity_poly.pdbx_strand_id
1 'polypeptide(L)'
;TLSYAMFSDHELVRTAGTEAMCNLIPHPAMMKYLSDAENLRLWLAFAASYEENFECARAALGCLAMSTDVQDVAEILVGLKTFRESALSLLESGKLELMHRVLVMIQNL
;
A
#
# COMPACT_ATOMS: atom_id res chain seq x y z
N THR A 1 17.11 -4.86 -7.79
CA THR A 1 16.70 -3.79 -6.83
C THR A 1 15.76 -4.37 -5.79
N LEU A 2 15.60 -3.70 -4.64
CA LEU A 2 14.75 -4.18 -3.52
C LEU A 2 13.29 -4.42 -3.94
N SER A 3 12.77 -3.63 -4.87
CA SER A 3 11.44 -3.80 -5.45
C SER A 3 11.19 -5.18 -6.07
N TYR A 4 12.21 -5.88 -6.58
CA TYR A 4 12.02 -7.24 -7.11
C TYR A 4 11.70 -8.25 -6.00
N ALA A 5 12.15 -8.02 -4.76
CA ALA A 5 11.84 -8.91 -3.64
C ALA A 5 10.34 -8.94 -3.35
N MET A 6 9.62 -7.83 -3.61
CA MET A 6 8.16 -7.73 -3.46
C MET A 6 7.38 -8.68 -4.40
N PHE A 7 8.04 -9.23 -5.42
CA PHE A 7 7.43 -10.18 -6.37
C PHE A 7 7.97 -11.60 -6.20
N SER A 8 8.69 -11.88 -5.11
CA SER A 8 9.17 -13.22 -4.84
C SER A 8 7.98 -14.18 -4.64
N ASP A 9 8.08 -15.37 -5.22
CA ASP A 9 7.14 -16.46 -4.93
C ASP A 9 7.20 -16.86 -3.45
N HIS A 10 8.37 -16.71 -2.83
CA HIS A 10 8.55 -17.01 -1.42
C HIS A 10 7.90 -15.93 -0.54
N GLU A 11 6.85 -16.32 0.18
CA GLU A 11 6.03 -15.43 0.99
C GLU A 11 6.84 -14.54 1.93
N LEU A 12 7.76 -15.11 2.71
CA LEU A 12 8.60 -14.34 3.64
C LEU A 12 9.52 -13.32 2.94
N VAL A 13 10.02 -13.63 1.74
CA VAL A 13 10.88 -12.71 0.98
C VAL A 13 10.05 -11.56 0.44
N ARG A 14 8.84 -11.86 -0.04
CA ARG A 14 7.87 -10.87 -0.48
C ARG A 14 7.47 -9.92 0.65
N THR A 15 7.10 -10.46 1.82
CA THR A 15 6.77 -9.65 3.00
C THR A 15 7.94 -8.75 3.39
N ALA A 16 9.14 -9.31 3.54
CA ALA A 16 10.33 -8.54 3.90
C ALA A 16 10.66 -7.44 2.86
N GLY A 17 10.47 -7.72 1.57
CA GLY A 17 10.63 -6.74 0.51
C GLY A 17 9.64 -5.58 0.62
N THR A 18 8.36 -5.88 0.86
CA THR A 18 7.30 -4.87 1.01
C THR A 18 7.49 -4.03 2.28
N GLU A 19 7.85 -4.65 3.40
CA GLU A 19 8.17 -3.95 4.66
C GLU A 19 9.39 -3.04 4.52
N ALA A 20 10.46 -3.54 3.90
CA ALA A 20 11.66 -2.75 3.67
C ALA A 20 11.37 -1.53 2.79
N MET A 21 10.56 -1.70 1.72
CA MET A 21 10.14 -0.59 0.87
C MET A 21 9.22 0.40 1.60
N CYS A 22 8.30 -0.08 2.45
CA CYS A 22 7.45 0.77 3.29
C CYS A 22 8.26 1.68 4.22
N ASN A 23 9.34 1.15 4.81
CA ASN A 23 10.24 1.92 5.67
C ASN A 23 11.04 3.01 4.92
N LEU A 24 11.06 3.00 3.58
CA LEU A 24 11.78 4.00 2.77
C LEU A 24 10.96 5.25 2.46
N ILE A 25 9.69 5.35 2.89
CA ILE A 25 8.81 6.51 2.64
C ILE A 25 9.45 7.87 2.99
N PRO A 26 10.20 8.02 4.10
CA PRO A 26 10.87 9.30 4.40
C PRO A 26 11.89 9.74 3.33
N HIS A 27 12.31 8.83 2.45
CA HIS A 27 13.31 9.11 1.42
C HIS A 27 12.65 9.66 0.13
N PRO A 28 13.12 10.79 -0.43
CA PRO A 28 12.48 11.43 -1.59
C PRO A 28 12.35 10.53 -2.84
N ALA A 29 13.31 9.62 -3.05
CA ALA A 29 13.24 8.68 -4.17
C ALA A 29 12.08 7.69 -4.05
N MET A 30 11.69 7.33 -2.83
CA MET A 30 10.53 6.47 -2.58
C MET A 30 9.24 7.23 -2.85
N MET A 31 9.13 8.48 -2.39
CA MET A 31 7.97 9.32 -2.70
C MET A 31 7.82 9.56 -4.20
N LYS A 32 8.91 9.85 -4.91
CA LYS A 32 8.89 9.94 -6.38
C LYS A 32 8.45 8.64 -7.05
N TYR A 33 8.85 7.50 -6.51
CA TYR A 33 8.42 6.18 -7.00
C TYR A 33 6.91 5.96 -6.78
N LEU A 34 6.35 6.42 -5.65
CA LEU A 34 4.92 6.37 -5.35
C LEU A 34 4.09 7.46 -6.07
N SER A 35 4.70 8.47 -6.68
CA SER A 35 4.00 9.42 -7.55
C SER A 35 3.65 8.83 -8.93
N ASP A 36 3.96 7.56 -9.17
CA ASP A 36 3.59 6.84 -10.38
C ASP A 36 2.32 6.00 -10.15
N ALA A 37 1.34 6.14 -11.05
CA ALA A 37 0.04 5.49 -10.92
C ALA A 37 0.11 3.96 -11.01
N GLU A 38 1.04 3.39 -11.78
CA GLU A 38 1.18 1.94 -11.88
C GLU A 38 1.74 1.35 -10.59
N ASN A 39 2.70 2.06 -9.98
CA ASN A 39 3.22 1.69 -8.66
C ASN A 39 2.10 1.76 -7.61
N LEU A 40 1.36 2.86 -7.49
CA LEU A 40 0.27 2.95 -6.51
C LEU A 40 -0.80 1.87 -6.72
N ARG A 41 -1.11 1.53 -7.97
CA ARG A 41 -2.03 0.43 -8.29
C ARG A 41 -1.51 -0.90 -7.76
N LEU A 42 -0.21 -1.17 -7.89
CA LEU A 42 0.42 -2.37 -7.33
C LEU A 42 0.32 -2.40 -5.80
N TRP A 43 0.63 -1.29 -5.14
CA TRP A 43 0.56 -1.19 -3.67
C TRP A 43 -0.87 -1.37 -3.16
N LEU A 44 -1.86 -0.81 -3.86
CA LEU A 44 -3.28 -1.01 -3.56
C LEU A 44 -3.70 -2.47 -3.75
N ALA A 45 -3.21 -3.13 -4.80
CA ALA A 45 -3.47 -4.55 -5.01
C ALA A 45 -2.88 -5.41 -3.88
N PHE A 46 -1.64 -5.14 -3.46
CA PHE A 46 -1.03 -5.85 -2.33
C PHE A 46 -1.78 -5.63 -1.01
N ALA A 47 -2.27 -4.42 -0.77
CA ALA A 47 -3.13 -4.16 0.38
C ALA A 47 -4.44 -4.97 0.29
N ALA A 48 -5.10 -4.98 -0.87
CA ALA A 48 -6.36 -5.69 -1.08
C ALA A 48 -6.24 -7.22 -1.02
N SER A 49 -5.06 -7.81 -1.30
CA SER A 49 -4.79 -9.25 -1.20
C SER A 49 -4.53 -9.75 0.23
N TYR A 50 -5.21 -9.18 1.23
CA TYR A 50 -4.98 -9.46 2.65
C TYR A 50 -5.35 -10.89 3.11
N GLU A 51 -6.07 -11.64 2.29
CA GLU A 51 -6.41 -13.05 2.56
C GLU A 51 -5.26 -13.99 2.21
N GLU A 52 -4.44 -13.62 1.21
CA GLU A 52 -3.30 -14.41 0.76
C GLU A 52 -2.10 -14.24 1.68
N ASN A 53 -1.79 -13.00 2.06
CA ASN A 53 -0.67 -12.68 2.95
C ASN A 53 -0.98 -11.40 3.73
N PHE A 54 -1.45 -11.58 4.96
CA PHE A 54 -1.84 -10.49 5.84
C PHE A 54 -0.67 -9.53 6.14
N GLU A 55 0.53 -10.05 6.41
CA GLU A 55 1.69 -9.24 6.77
C GLU A 55 2.12 -8.33 5.62
N CYS A 56 2.12 -8.85 4.39
CA CYS A 56 2.40 -8.08 3.19
C CYS A 56 1.32 -7.01 2.94
N ALA A 57 0.05 -7.37 3.08
CA ALA A 57 -1.05 -6.42 2.94
C ALA A 57 -1.00 -5.30 3.99
N ARG A 58 -0.66 -5.64 5.23
CA ARG A 58 -0.48 -4.69 6.32
C ARG A 58 0.66 -3.71 6.03
N ALA A 59 1.80 -4.20 5.55
CA ALA A 59 2.93 -3.37 5.16
C ALA A 59 2.58 -2.46 3.97
N ALA A 60 1.90 -3.01 2.96
CA ALA A 60 1.48 -2.27 1.78
C ALA A 60 0.50 -1.15 2.10
N LEU A 61 -0.49 -1.44 2.94
CA LEU A 61 -1.47 -0.45 3.35
C LEU A 61 -0.87 0.61 4.28
N GLY A 62 0.06 0.22 5.16
CA GLY A 62 0.83 1.17 5.95
C GLY A 62 1.60 2.15 5.07
N CYS A 63 2.16 1.66 3.96
CA CYS A 63 2.84 2.49 2.99
C CYS A 63 1.91 3.52 2.34
N LEU A 64 0.75 3.06 1.86
CA LEU A 64 -0.27 3.93 1.29
C LEU A 64 -0.72 5.00 2.30
N ALA A 65 -1.09 4.60 3.51
CA ALA A 65 -1.57 5.50 4.55
C ALA A 65 -0.57 6.61 4.94
N MET A 66 0.73 6.31 4.95
CA MET A 66 1.77 7.32 5.20
C MET A 66 2.04 8.20 3.97
N SER A 67 1.97 7.62 2.77
CA SER A 67 2.27 8.35 1.53
C SER A 67 1.18 9.34 1.09
N THR A 68 -0.07 9.11 1.49
CA THR A 68 -1.20 9.99 1.14
C THR A 68 -1.18 11.34 1.85
N ASP A 69 -0.28 11.57 2.81
CA ASP A 69 0.00 12.92 3.35
C ASP A 69 0.54 13.88 2.26
N VAL A 70 1.04 13.33 1.14
CA VAL A 70 1.42 14.10 -0.04
C VAL A 70 0.26 14.16 -1.03
N GLN A 71 -0.21 15.37 -1.33
CA GLN A 71 -1.38 15.64 -2.17
C GLN A 71 -1.34 14.92 -3.54
N ASP A 72 -0.22 14.99 -4.25
CA ASP A 72 -0.09 14.34 -5.56
C ASP A 72 -0.32 12.81 -5.49
N VAL A 73 0.13 12.17 -4.40
CA VAL A 73 -0.07 10.73 -4.19
C VAL A 73 -1.53 10.44 -3.89
N ALA A 74 -2.16 11.25 -3.03
CA ALA A 74 -3.58 11.13 -2.70
C ALA A 74 -4.48 11.23 -3.94
N GLU A 75 -4.26 12.23 -4.79
CA GLU A 75 -5.04 12.46 -6.01
C GLU A 75 -4.92 11.31 -7.00
N ILE A 76 -3.70 10.81 -7.23
CA ILE A 76 -3.47 9.67 -8.11
C ILE A 76 -4.13 8.41 -7.55
N LEU A 77 -4.00 8.17 -6.24
CA LEU A 77 -4.58 7.00 -5.57
C LEU A 77 -6.11 6.98 -5.69
N VAL A 78 -6.78 8.09 -5.42
CA VAL A 78 -8.25 8.23 -5.57
C VAL A 78 -8.68 8.07 -7.02
N GLY A 79 -7.85 8.52 -7.96
CA GLY A 79 -8.09 8.38 -9.40
C GLY A 79 -8.01 6.93 -9.92
N LEU A 80 -7.47 5.98 -9.15
CA LEU A 80 -7.40 4.59 -9.57
C LEU A 80 -8.80 3.95 -9.62
N LYS A 81 -9.09 3.25 -10.73
CA LYS A 81 -10.42 2.63 -10.97
C LYS A 81 -10.87 1.69 -9.86
N THR A 82 -9.94 0.96 -9.24
CA THR A 82 -10.22 -0.03 -8.19
C THR A 82 -10.18 0.56 -6.79
N PHE A 83 -9.85 1.84 -6.63
CA PHE A 83 -9.65 2.48 -5.32
C PHE A 83 -10.83 2.26 -4.38
N ARG A 84 -12.04 2.59 -4.84
CA ARG A 84 -13.26 2.50 -4.02
C ARG A 84 -13.54 1.07 -3.56
N GLU A 85 -13.44 0.10 -4.47
CA GLU A 85 -13.72 -1.31 -4.18
C GLU A 85 -12.67 -1.88 -3.21
N SER A 86 -11.38 -1.59 -3.45
CA SER A 86 -10.30 -2.01 -2.55
C SER A 86 -10.41 -1.38 -1.16
N ALA A 87 -10.73 -0.09 -1.07
CA ALA A 87 -10.89 0.59 0.22
C ALA A 87 -12.08 0.03 1.03
N LEU A 88 -13.21 -0.24 0.38
CA LEU A 88 -14.37 -0.87 1.03
C LEU A 88 -14.04 -2.28 1.53
N SER A 89 -13.44 -3.12 0.67
CA SER A 89 -13.02 -4.47 1.07
C SER A 89 -12.07 -4.47 2.27
N LEU A 90 -11.13 -3.52 2.32
CA LEU A 90 -10.20 -3.38 3.44
C LEU A 90 -10.90 -2.91 4.74
N LEU A 91 -11.88 -2.01 4.65
CA LEU A 91 -12.72 -1.59 5.78
C LEU A 91 -13.60 -2.74 6.29
N GLU A 92 -14.06 -3.60 5.41
CA GLU A 92 -14.91 -4.76 5.72
C GLU A 92 -14.11 -6.02 6.09
N SER A 93 -12.77 -5.97 6.06
CA SER A 93 -11.89 -7.11 6.27
C SER A 93 -12.00 -7.77 7.66
N GLY A 94 -12.58 -7.08 8.65
CA GLY A 94 -12.62 -7.52 10.05
C GLY A 94 -11.26 -7.49 10.76
N LYS A 95 -10.19 -7.05 10.06
CA LYS A 95 -8.83 -6.97 10.61
C LYS A 95 -8.56 -5.54 11.06
N LEU A 96 -8.63 -5.29 12.37
CA LEU A 96 -8.51 -3.94 12.97
C LEU A 96 -7.30 -3.15 12.47
N GLU A 97 -6.16 -3.83 12.31
CA GLU A 97 -4.93 -3.26 11.80
C GLU A 97 -5.06 -2.70 10.37
N LEU A 98 -5.81 -3.36 9.49
CA LEU A 98 -6.06 -2.89 8.12
C LEU A 98 -7.12 -1.81 8.12
N MET A 99 -8.21 -2.03 8.86
CA MET A 99 -9.31 -1.06 8.97
C MET A 99 -8.79 0.30 9.45
N HIS A 100 -7.98 0.32 10.51
CA HIS A 100 -7.36 1.54 11.02
C HIS A 100 -6.49 2.24 9.96
N ARG A 101 -5.62 1.48 9.26
CA ARG A 101 -4.72 2.08 8.27
C ARG A 101 -5.47 2.57 7.02
N VAL A 102 -6.54 1.92 6.58
CA VAL A 102 -7.41 2.48 5.52
C VAL A 102 -8.10 3.75 6.00
N LEU A 103 -8.57 3.80 7.25
CA LEU A 103 -9.18 5.03 7.78
C LEU A 103 -8.18 6.20 7.79
N VAL A 104 -6.93 5.96 8.21
CA VAL A 104 -5.87 6.98 8.12
C VAL A 104 -5.60 7.36 6.67
N MET A 105 -5.50 6.38 5.76
CA MET A 105 -5.34 6.64 4.34
C MET A 105 -6.45 7.56 3.82
N ILE A 106 -7.72 7.25 4.10
CA ILE A 106 -8.90 8.03 3.71
C ILE A 106 -8.93 9.41 4.37
N GLN A 107 -8.50 9.53 5.63
CA GLN A 107 -8.43 10.81 6.34
C GLN A 107 -7.51 11.82 5.64
N ASN A 108 -6.49 11.33 4.93
CA ASN A 108 -5.53 12.16 4.20
C ASN A 108 -5.98 12.52 2.77
N LEU A 109 -7.06 11.92 2.24
CA LEU A 109 -7.58 12.16 0.89
C LEU A 109 -8.55 13.34 0.87
#